data_AF-W1EU09-F1
#
_entry.id   AF-W1EU09-F1
#
_cell.length_a   1.000
_cell.length_b   1.000
_cell.length_c   1.000
_cell.angle_alpha   90.00
_cell.angle_beta   90.00
_cell.angle_gamma   90.00
#
_symmetry.space_group_name_H-M   'P 1'
#
loop_
_entity.id
_entity.type
_entity.pdbx_description
1 polymer ?
#
loop_
_entity_poly.entity_id
_entity_poly.type
_entity_poly.pdbx_seq_one_letter_code
_entity_poly.pdbx_strand_id
1 'polypeptide(L)' 'MPEEKLQTLSLQVINGSELESGRAARCLFTQQGNVGHGPECHWSVQDRQQSIPAQAFTVILHDGTFCLRPQTHNCG' A
#
# COMPACT_ATOMS: atom_id res chain seq x y z
N MET A 1 29.49 -9.50 12.67
CA MET A 1 28.53 -9.37 11.54
C MET A 1 27.71 -8.14 11.85
N PRO A 2 27.65 -7.11 10.99
CA PRO A 2 26.74 -6.01 11.25
C PRO A 2 25.31 -6.54 11.17
N GLU A 3 24.48 -6.24 12.16
CA GLU A 3 23.04 -6.50 12.06
C GLU A 3 22.51 -5.69 10.87
N GLU A 4 22.11 -6.38 9.80
CA GLU A 4 21.31 -5.75 8.74
C GLU A 4 20.01 -5.27 9.38
N LYS A 5 19.92 -3.96 9.61
CA LYS A 5 18.75 -3.34 10.23
C LYS A 5 17.57 -3.51 9.27
N LEU A 6 16.70 -4.48 9.53
CA LEU A 6 15.49 -4.70 8.75
C LEU A 6 14.66 -3.41 8.73
N GLN A 7 14.59 -2.79 7.56
CA GLN A 7 13.82 -1.57 7.38
C GLN A 7 12.35 -1.95 7.28
N THR A 8 11.52 -1.14 7.92
CA THR A 8 10.07 -1.34 7.91
C THR A 8 9.37 -0.03 7.64
N LEU A 9 8.28 -0.09 6.87
CA LEU A 9 7.36 1.02 6.65
C LEU A 9 5.96 0.58 7.08
N SER A 10 5.37 1.30 8.02
CA SER A 10 3.98 1.07 8.43
C SER A 10 3.09 2.13 7.78
N LEU A 11 2.11 1.70 6.98
CA LEU A 11 1.07 2.58 6.44
C LEU A 11 -0.24 2.33 7.17
N GLN A 12 -0.98 3.41 7.45
CA GLN A 12 -2.26 3.36 8.16
C GLN A 12 -3.27 4.31 7.52
N VAL A 13 -4.48 3.81 7.32
CA VAL A 13 -5.67 4.59 6.98
C VAL A 13 -6.23 5.20 8.27
N ILE A 14 -6.28 6.53 8.34
CA ILE A 14 -6.76 7.25 9.52
C ILE A 14 -8.28 7.10 9.66
N ASN A 15 -9.02 7.21 8.56
CA ASN A 15 -10.47 7.04 8.47
C ASN A 15 -10.85 5.58 8.16
N GLY A 16 -10.25 4.62 8.88
CA GLY A 16 -10.46 3.19 8.64
C GLY A 16 -11.92 2.72 8.76
N SER A 17 -12.80 3.49 9.41
CA SER A 17 -14.24 3.24 9.46
C SER A 17 -14.93 3.29 8.09
N GLU A 18 -14.35 4.03 7.15
CA GLU A 18 -14.90 4.22 5.80
C GLU A 18 -14.47 3.11 4.83
N LEU A 19 -13.65 2.16 5.28
CA LEU A 19 -13.28 1.00 4.49
C LEU A 19 -14.43 -0.01 4.37
N GLU A 20 -14.38 -0.81 3.31
CA GLU A 20 -15.21 -2.01 3.19
C GLU A 20 -14.95 -2.97 4.36
N SER A 21 -15.99 -3.69 4.78
CA SER A 21 -15.90 -4.69 5.85
C SER A 21 -14.82 -5.73 5.53
N GLY A 22 -13.94 -5.99 6.50
CA GLY A 22 -12.85 -6.97 6.35
C GLY A 22 -11.55 -6.42 5.76
N ARG A 23 -11.50 -5.16 5.34
CA ARG A 23 -10.24 -4.52 4.90
C ARG A 23 -9.39 -4.11 6.10
N ALA A 24 -8.09 -4.38 6.02
CA ALA A 24 -7.13 -3.96 7.04
C ALA A 24 -6.83 -2.46 6.90
N ALA A 25 -7.04 -1.70 7.97
CA ALA A 25 -6.71 -0.26 8.01
C ALA A 25 -5.20 0.02 8.16
N ARG A 26 -4.38 -1.00 8.38
CA ARG A 26 -2.93 -0.87 8.54
C ARG A 26 -2.21 -2.01 7.84
N CYS A 27 -1.06 -1.73 7.26
CA CYS A 27 -0.16 -2.73 6.69
C CYS A 27 1.30 -2.39 7.02
N LEU A 28 2.10 -3.42 7.29
CA LEU A 28 3.54 -3.32 7.54
C LEU A 28 4.28 -3.86 6.33
N PHE A 29 5.10 -3.02 5.72
CA PHE A 29 5.95 -3.36 4.60
C PHE A 29 7.37 -3.62 5.11
N THR A 30 7.90 -4.80 4.79
CA THR A 30 9.32 -5.15 4.92
C THR A 30 10.01 -5.23 3.55
N GLN A 31 9.22 -5.21 2.48
CA GLN A 31 9.63 -5.29 1.07
C GLN A 31 8.71 -4.40 0.23
N GLN A 32 9.00 -4.28 -1.06
CA GLN A 32 8.13 -3.58 -2.00
C GLN A 32 6.75 -4.25 -2.13
N GLY A 33 5.71 -3.46 -2.42
CA GLY A 33 4.35 -3.97 -2.56
C GLY A 33 3.38 -2.93 -3.14
N ASN A 34 2.40 -3.40 -3.90
CA ASN A 34 1.34 -2.59 -4.48
C ASN A 34 0.16 -2.41 -3.51
N VAL A 35 -0.51 -1.26 -3.63
CA VAL A 35 -1.66 -0.87 -2.81
C VAL A 35 -2.79 -0.43 -3.74
N GLY A 36 -4.00 -0.93 -3.50
CA GLY A 36 -5.20 -0.67 -4.32
C GLY A 36 -6.31 -1.65 -3.95
N HIS A 37 -7.46 -1.62 -4.65
CA HIS A 37 -8.56 -2.54 -4.34
C HIS A 37 -8.42 -3.92 -5.00
N GLY A 38 -7.47 -4.08 -5.92
CA GLY A 38 -7.28 -5.32 -6.65
C GLY A 38 -6.98 -6.51 -5.72
N PRO A 39 -7.44 -7.73 -6.05
CA PRO A 39 -7.16 -8.93 -5.26
C PRO A 39 -5.66 -9.29 -5.27
N GLU A 40 -4.95 -8.89 -6.34
CA GLU A 40 -3.51 -9.09 -6.50
C GLU A 40 -2.65 -8.02 -5.79
N CYS A 41 -3.28 -7.09 -5.05
CA CYS A 41 -2.54 -6.09 -4.27
C CYS A 41 -1.99 -6.69 -2.98
N HIS A 42 -0.71 -6.42 -2.70
CA HIS A 42 -0.08 -6.76 -1.42
C HIS A 42 -0.89 -6.23 -0.23
N TRP A 43 -1.34 -4.97 -0.32
CA TRP A 43 -2.30 -4.42 0.61
C TRP A 43 -3.57 -4.01 -0.14
N SER A 44 -4.59 -4.86 -0.02
CA SER A 44 -5.88 -4.61 -0.63
C SER A 44 -6.72 -3.66 0.24
N VAL A 45 -7.00 -2.47 -0.30
CA VAL A 45 -7.77 -1.39 0.35
C VAL A 45 -8.89 -0.94 -0.56
N GLN A 46 -10.08 -0.78 -0.01
CA GLN A 46 -11.22 -0.20 -0.71
C GLN A 46 -12.13 0.51 0.29
N ASP A 47 -12.62 1.68 -0.10
CA ASP A 47 -13.62 2.42 0.64
C ASP A 47 -15.04 1.99 0.26
N ARG A 48 -16.01 2.36 1.08
CA ARG A 48 -17.43 2.05 0.83
C ARG A 48 -18.01 2.73 -0.41
N GLN A 49 -17.35 3.75 -0.94
CA GLN A 49 -17.76 4.46 -2.16
C GLN A 49 -17.13 3.86 -3.42
N GLN A 50 -16.29 2.83 -3.26
CA GLN A 50 -15.52 2.18 -4.32
C GLN A 50 -14.62 3.15 -5.10
N SER A 51 -14.05 4.15 -4.41
CA SER A 51 -13.28 5.22 -5.07
C SER A 51 -11.80 4.89 -5.28
N ILE A 52 -11.27 3.90 -4.56
CA ILE A 52 -9.87 3.49 -4.70
C ILE A 52 -9.73 2.68 -6.01
N PRO A 53 -8.73 2.96 -6.87
CA PRO A 53 -8.50 2.22 -8.10
C PRO A 53 -7.84 0.85 -7.86
N ALA A 54 -7.88 -0.03 -8.87
CA ALA A 54 -7.40 -1.40 -8.77
C ALA A 54 -5.94 -1.46 -8.29
N GLN A 55 -5.13 -0.50 -8.72
CA GLN A 55 -3.78 -0.26 -8.24
C GLN A 55 -3.55 1.25 -8.12
N ALA A 56 -3.48 1.78 -6.90
CA ALA A 56 -3.36 3.21 -6.64
C ALA A 56 -1.90 3.68 -6.61
N PHE A 57 -1.05 2.96 -5.88
CA PHE A 57 0.37 3.24 -5.80
C PHE A 57 1.17 1.98 -5.44
N THR A 58 2.48 2.10 -5.50
CA THR A 58 3.42 1.03 -5.12
C THR A 58 4.41 1.58 -4.12
N VAL A 59 4.54 0.87 -3.00
CA VAL A 59 5.66 1.03 -2.06
C VAL A 59 6.88 0.37 -2.70
N ILE A 60 7.95 1.12 -2.89
CA ILE A 60 9.19 0.67 -3.54
C ILE A 60 10.32 0.80 -2.54
N LEU A 61 11.18 -0.21 -2.47
CA LEU A 61 12.42 -0.14 -1.70
C LEU A 61 13.58 0.12 -2.67
N HIS A 62 14.16 1.31 -2.61
CA HIS A 62 15.29 1.72 -3.46
C HIS A 62 16.47 2.09 -2.56
N ASP A 63 17.60 1.41 -2.72
CA ASP A 63 18.83 1.61 -1.92
C ASP A 63 18.58 1.65 -0.41
N GLY A 64 17.71 0.76 0.10
CA GLY A 64 17.34 0.76 1.50
C GLY A 64 16.59 2.03 1.91
N THR A 65 15.71 2.54 1.06
CA THR A 65 14.76 3.60 1.43
C THR A 65 13.40 3.29 0.82
N PHE A 66 12.34 3.40 1.62
CA PHE A 66 10.99 3.24 1.10
C PHE A 66 10.51 4.51 0.39
N CYS A 67 10.03 4.35 -0.83
CA CYS A 67 9.47 5.40 -1.68
C CYS A 67 8.03 5.03 -2.08
N LEU A 68 7.19 6.03 -2.32
CA LEU A 68 5.85 5.84 -2.87
C LEU A 68 5.85 6.23 -4.34
N ARG A 69 5.46 5.30 -5.22
CA ARG A 69 5.28 5.55 -6.65
C ARG A 69 3.79 5.53 -6.99
N PRO A 70 3.19 6.66 -7.37
CA PRO A 70 1.82 6.67 -7.88
C PRO A 70 1.69 5.78 -9.12
N GLN A 71 0.57 5.09 -9.25
CA GLN A 71 0.21 4.52 -10.55
C GLN A 71 -0.48 5.61 -11.36
N THR A 72 0.16 6.04 -12.43
CA THR A 72 -0.47 6.91 -13.41
C THR A 72 -1.42 6.04 -14.23
N HIS A 73 -2.71 6.17 -13.98
CA HIS A 73 -3.68 5.75 -14.99
C HIS A 73 -3.48 6.69 -16.18
N ASN A 74 -2.97 6.17 -17.30
CA ASN A 74 -3.03 6.91 -18.55
C ASN A 74 -4.52 7.10 -18.85
N CYS A 75 -5.04 8.31 -18.63
CA CYS A 75 -6.33 8.70 -19.18
C CYS A 75 -6.17 8.65 -20.71
N GLY A 76 -6.75 7.63 -21.33
CA GLY A 76 -6.94 7.57 -22.78
C GLY A 76 -8.03 8.53 -23.23
#